data_AF-A0A945QYQ1-F1
#
_entry.id   AF-A0A945QYQ1-F1
#
_cell.length_a   1.000
_cell.length_b   1.000
_cell.length_c   1.000
_cell.angle_alpha   90.00
_cell.angle_beta   90.00
_cell.angle_gamma   90.00
#
_symmetry.space_group_name_H-M   'P 1'
#
loop_
_entity.id
_entity.type
_entity.pdbx_description
1 polymer ?
#
loop_
_entity_poly.entity_id
_entity_poly.type
_entity_poly.pdbx_seq_one_letter_code
_entity_poly.pdbx_strand_id
1 'polypeptide(L)'
;MTLSDDDRAELRSRYVSWGVDIVRQDLRRPLRQAFVSKEVNEFAREWVEETDEKEIRREARKDQLVKILMVVAAIEFGIAVGMNLPV
;
A
#
# COMPACT_ATOMS: atom_id res chain seq x y z
N MET A 1 -16.60 -16.77 -19.33
CA MET A 1 -17.40 -15.67 -19.87
C MET A 1 -16.71 -14.41 -19.40
N THR A 2 -15.84 -13.83 -20.23
CA THR A 2 -14.91 -12.76 -19.83
C THR A 2 -15.63 -11.60 -19.15
N LEU A 3 -15.17 -11.19 -17.96
CA LEU A 3 -15.65 -9.97 -17.29
C LEU A 3 -15.55 -8.76 -18.24
N SER A 4 -16.65 -8.01 -18.38
CA SER A 4 -16.66 -6.76 -19.14
C SER A 4 -15.82 -5.70 -18.45
N ASP A 5 -15.39 -4.68 -19.20
CA ASP A 5 -14.67 -3.53 -18.63
C ASP A 5 -15.53 -2.75 -17.61
N ASP A 6 -16.85 -2.66 -17.84
CA ASP A 6 -17.79 -2.06 -16.87
C ASP A 6 -17.86 -2.87 -15.57
N ASP A 7 -17.94 -4.20 -15.66
CA ASP A 7 -17.98 -5.08 -14.49
C ASP A 7 -16.67 -4.97 -13.68
N ARG A 8 -15.54 -4.89 -14.38
CA ARG A 8 -14.21 -4.69 -13.76
C ARG A 8 -14.13 -3.35 -13.05
N ALA A 9 -14.67 -2.27 -13.64
CA ALA A 9 -14.70 -0.95 -13.03
C ALA A 9 -15.57 -0.94 -11.76
N GLU A 10 -16.74 -1.57 -11.79
CA GLU A 10 -17.62 -1.68 -10.64
C GLU A 10 -16.96 -2.50 -9.51
N LEU A 11 -16.38 -3.66 -9.84
CA LEU A 11 -15.65 -4.49 -8.88
C LEU A 11 -14.49 -3.72 -8.25
N ARG A 12 -13.73 -2.95 -9.05
CA ARG A 12 -12.63 -2.11 -8.54
C ARG A 12 -13.13 -1.07 -7.55
N SER A 13 -14.22 -0.38 -7.86
CA SER A 13 -14.84 0.60 -6.95
C SER A 13 -15.26 -0.05 -5.63
N ARG A 14 -15.87 -1.23 -5.71
CA ARG A 14 -16.30 -2.02 -4.55
C ARG A 14 -15.12 -2.50 -3.69
N TYR A 15 -14.04 -2.98 -4.31
CA TYR A 15 -12.82 -3.41 -3.63
C TYR A 15 -12.11 -2.26 -2.93
N VAL A 16 -12.04 -1.09 -3.56
CA VAL A 16 -11.52 0.14 -2.92
C VAL A 16 -12.35 0.49 -1.68
N SER A 17 -13.68 0.38 -1.76
CA SER A 17 -14.55 0.65 -0.60
C SER A 17 -14.38 -0.36 0.53
N TRP A 18 -14.01 -1.61 0.24
CA TRP A 18 -13.77 -2.63 1.26
C TRP A 18 -12.36 -2.55 1.85
N GLY A 19 -11.38 -2.15 1.06
CA GLY A 19 -9.97 -2.15 1.44
C GLY A 19 -9.27 -3.46 1.10
N VAL A 20 -7.97 -3.35 0.84
CA VAL A 20 -7.13 -4.45 0.32
C VAL A 20 -7.09 -5.66 1.25
N ASP A 21 -7.05 -5.45 2.56
CA ASP A 21 -6.99 -6.54 3.53
C ASP A 21 -8.27 -7.38 3.57
N ILE A 22 -9.44 -6.72 3.43
CA ILE A 22 -10.73 -7.41 3.40
C ILE A 22 -10.85 -8.24 2.13
N VAL A 23 -10.47 -7.68 0.97
CA VAL A 23 -10.47 -8.40 -0.31
C VAL A 23 -9.50 -9.60 -0.26
N ARG A 24 -8.30 -9.40 0.30
CA ARG A 24 -7.32 -10.49 0.49
C ARG A 24 -7.84 -11.58 1.41
N GLN A 25 -8.51 -11.21 2.49
CA GLN A 25 -9.11 -12.16 3.43
C GLN A 25 -10.24 -12.95 2.74
N ASP A 26 -11.12 -12.27 2.02
CA ASP A 26 -12.24 -12.89 1.31
C ASP A 26 -11.76 -13.82 0.17
N LEU A 27 -10.62 -13.51 -0.47
CA LEU A 27 -9.97 -14.42 -1.43
C LEU A 27 -9.46 -15.72 -0.79
N ARG A 28 -9.00 -15.67 0.47
CA ARG A 28 -8.50 -16.85 1.20
C ARG A 28 -9.64 -17.67 1.83
N ARG A 29 -10.68 -16.99 2.28
CA ARG A 29 -11.89 -17.58 2.86
C ARG A 29 -13.08 -16.84 2.26
N PRO A 30 -13.74 -17.39 1.23
CA PRO A 30 -14.87 -16.73 0.59
C PRO A 30 -16.05 -16.69 1.55
N LEU A 31 -16.10 -15.65 2.37
CA LEU A 31 -17.19 -15.38 3.32
C LEU A 31 -18.32 -14.60 2.63
N ARG A 32 -18.01 -13.87 1.55
CA ARG A 32 -18.98 -13.12 0.74
C ARG A 32 -19.35 -13.87 -0.53
N GLN A 33 -20.63 -13.84 -0.89
CA GLN A 33 -21.14 -14.34 -2.18
C GLN A 33 -20.59 -13.58 -3.41
N ALA A 34 -19.74 -12.57 -3.22
CA ALA A 34 -19.12 -11.83 -4.31
C ALA A 34 -17.99 -12.60 -5.03
N PHE A 35 -17.38 -13.59 -4.38
CA PHE A 35 -16.21 -14.34 -4.89
C PHE A 35 -16.59 -15.70 -5.48
N VAL A 36 -17.70 -15.71 -6.24
CA VAL A 36 -18.35 -16.94 -6.76
C VAL A 36 -17.82 -17.42 -8.09
N SER A 37 -17.13 -16.57 -8.86
CA SER A 37 -16.59 -16.95 -10.18
C SER A 37 -15.06 -16.91 -10.18
N LYS A 38 -14.47 -17.83 -10.95
CA LYS A 38 -13.01 -17.90 -11.13
C LYS A 38 -12.45 -16.57 -11.64
N GLU A 39 -13.18 -15.91 -12.53
CA GLU A 39 -12.76 -14.65 -13.14
C GLU A 39 -12.78 -13.48 -12.17
N VAL A 40 -13.79 -13.41 -11.29
CA VAL A 40 -13.84 -12.39 -10.22
C VAL A 40 -12.72 -12.61 -9.21
N ASN A 41 -12.38 -13.87 -8.92
CA ASN A 41 -11.27 -14.21 -8.03
C ASN A 41 -9.90 -13.90 -8.63
N GLU A 42 -9.73 -14.14 -9.94
CA GLU A 42 -8.52 -13.79 -10.68
C GLU A 42 -8.33 -12.27 -10.73
N PHE A 43 -9.38 -11.53 -11.09
CA PHE A 43 -9.36 -10.07 -11.09
C PHE A 43 -9.10 -9.47 -9.71
N ALA A 44 -9.70 -10.03 -8.65
CA ALA A 44 -9.45 -9.60 -7.29
C ALA A 44 -8.00 -9.85 -6.85
N ARG A 45 -7.38 -10.97 -7.28
CA ARG A 45 -5.98 -11.26 -6.99
C ARG A 45 -5.06 -10.23 -7.66
N GLU A 46 -5.26 -9.97 -8.96
CA GLU A 46 -4.49 -8.97 -9.70
C GLU A 46 -4.61 -7.58 -9.06
N TRP A 47 -5.82 -7.20 -8.64
CA TRP A 47 -6.05 -5.92 -7.98
C TRP A 47 -5.35 -5.81 -6.62
N VAL A 48 -5.35 -6.88 -5.81
CA VAL A 48 -4.62 -6.93 -4.53
C VAL A 48 -3.12 -6.81 -4.77
N GLU A 49 -2.56 -7.54 -5.74
CA GLU A 49 -1.13 -7.48 -6.08
C GLU A 49 -0.72 -6.06 -6.54
N GLU A 50 -1.50 -5.43 -7.43
CA GLU A 50 -1.24 -4.07 -7.90
C GLU A 50 -1.29 -3.05 -6.74
N THR A 51 -2.22 -3.23 -5.80
CA THR A 51 -2.39 -2.33 -4.65
C THR A 51 -1.26 -2.49 -3.65
N ASP A 52 -0.86 -3.73 -3.33
CA ASP A 52 0.26 -4.03 -2.45
C ASP A 52 1.57 -3.45 -2.98
N GLU A 53 1.86 -3.63 -4.27
CA GLU A 53 3.08 -3.07 -4.87
C GLU A 53 3.12 -1.54 -4.80
N LYS A 54 1.96 -0.87 -4.85
CA LYS A 54 1.86 0.58 -4.72
C LYS A 54 2.05 1.01 -3.26
N GLU A 55 1.49 0.28 -2.30
CA GLU A 55 1.68 0.55 -0.88
C GLU A 55 3.11 0.30 -0.42
N ILE A 56 3.72 -0.83 -0.79
CA ILE A 56 5.12 -1.15 -0.50
C ILE A 56 6.06 -0.05 -1.04
N ARG A 57 5.84 0.41 -2.28
CA ARG A 57 6.60 1.52 -2.86
C ARG A 57 6.39 2.84 -2.12
N ARG A 58 5.19 3.09 -1.60
CA ARG A 58 4.87 4.29 -0.82
C ARG A 58 5.51 4.25 0.57
N GLU A 59 5.51 3.11 1.23
CA GLU A 59 6.16 2.91 2.53
C GLU A 59 7.68 3.02 2.42
N ALA A 60 8.29 2.41 1.40
CA ALA A 60 9.73 2.55 1.15
C ALA A 60 10.17 4.01 0.98
N ARG A 61 9.35 4.85 0.32
CA ARG A 61 9.62 6.30 0.22
C ARG A 61 9.49 7.03 1.55
N LYS A 62 8.51 6.68 2.37
CA LYS A 62 8.35 7.27 3.72
C LYS A 62 9.54 6.92 4.62
N ASP A 63 9.97 5.65 4.59
CA ASP A 63 11.13 5.18 5.37
C ASP A 63 12.42 5.92 4.96
N GLN A 64 12.65 6.11 3.65
CA GLN A 64 13.76 6.91 3.16
C GLN A 64 13.70 8.38 3.62
N LEU A 65 12.52 9.01 3.58
CA LEU A 65 12.36 10.40 4.05
C LEU A 65 12.63 10.54 5.54
N VAL A 66 12.17 9.59 6.36
CA VAL A 66 12.45 9.58 7.81
C VAL A 66 13.95 9.43 8.08
N LYS A 67 14.63 8.54 7.36
CA LYS A 67 16.09 8.37 7.47
C LYS A 67 16.85 9.65 7.10
N ILE A 68 16.47 10.32 6.01
CA ILE A 68 17.07 11.60 5.61
C ILE A 68 16.85 12.66 6.71
N LEU A 69 15.63 12.77 7.24
CA LEU A 69 15.31 13.72 8.31
C LEU A 69 16.17 13.48 9.56
N MET A 70 16.36 12.22 9.97
CA MET A 70 17.23 11.87 11.09
C MET A 70 18.69 12.27 10.86
N VAL A 71 19.22 12.08 9.64
CA VAL A 71 20.59 12.47 9.30
C VAL A 71 20.75 13.99 9.37
N VAL A 72 19.79 14.75 8.83
CA VAL A 72 19.80 16.23 8.90
C VAL A 72 19.78 16.70 10.35
N ALA A 73 18.88 16.15 11.17
CA ALA A 73 18.81 16.48 12.60
C ALA A 73 20.12 16.19 13.35
N ALA A 74 20.80 15.09 13.03
CA ALA A 74 22.09 14.76 13.62
C ALA A 74 23.21 15.73 13.21
N ILE A 75 23.22 16.19 11.97
CA ILE A 75 24.19 17.19 11.46
C ILE A 75 23.96 18.54 12.15
N GLU A 76 22.71 19.02 12.21
CA GLU A 76 22.39 20.29 12.88
C GLU A 76 22.75 20.24 14.37
N PHE A 77 22.47 19.13 15.05
CA PHE A 77 22.85 18.96 16.45
C PHE A 77 24.38 18.91 16.64
N GLY A 78 25.11 18.23 15.76
CA GLY A 78 26.57 18.18 15.79
C GLY A 78 27.23 19.55 15.60
N ILE A 79 26.70 20.38 14.69
CA ILE A 79 27.16 21.76 14.48
C ILE A 79 26.84 22.63 15.70
N ALA A 80 25.64 22.53 16.26
CA ALA A 80 25.24 23.30 17.44
C ALA A 80 26.10 23.00 18.68
N VAL A 81 26.45 21.74 18.92
CA VAL A 81 27.35 21.36 20.03
C VAL A 81 28.79 21.80 19.75
N GLY A 82 29.26 21.69 18.51
CA GLY A 82 30.59 22.16 18.11
C GLY A 82 30.79 23.67 18.22
N MET A 83 29.73 24.47 18.05
CA MET A 83 29.75 25.91 18.24
C MET A 83 29.63 26.37 19.71
N ASN A 84 29.23 25.48 20.63
CA ASN A 84 28.99 25.83 22.05
C ASN A 84 30.11 25.35 23.00
N LEU A 85 31.21 24.81 22.46
CA LEU A 85 32.44 24.53 23.19
C LEU A 85 33.37 25.75 23.09
N PRO A 86 33.60 26.51 24.18
CA PRO A 86 34.70 27.48 24.19
C PRO A 86 36.03 26.72 24.14
N VAL A 87 36.91 27.16 23.23
CA VAL A 87 38.31 26.71 23.08
C VAL A 87 39.07 26.81 24.41
#